data_AF-A0A5Q4DKD3-F1
#
_entry.id   AF-A0A5Q4DKD3-F1
#
_cell.length_a   1.000
_cell.length_b   1.000
_cell.length_c   1.000
_cell.angle_alpha   90.00
_cell.angle_beta   90.00
_cell.angle_gamma   90.00
#
_symmetry.space_group_name_H-M   'P 1'
#
loop_
_entity.id
_entity.type
_entity.pdbx_description
1 polymer ?
#
loop_
_entity_poly.entity_id
_entity_poly.type
_entity_poly.pdbx_seq_one_letter_code
_entity_poly.pdbx_strand_id
1 'polypeptide(L)'
;MTIKTGDKLPDASFSRMGAEGPEQVELASLTKGRKVVIFAVPGAFTPTCHSAHVPSFIRSKDAIMAKGVDEIICVSVNDPFVMKAWGEATGAGEAGLTLLADGAGAYTKTIGMDFDAPPVGLIGRSKRYAMLVEDGVVSVLNVEESPGTCEVSAGEALLAAM
;
A
#
# COMPACT_ATOMS: atom_id res chain seq x y z
N MET A 1 7.78 3.17 -16.23
CA MET A 1 8.17 1.75 -16.37
C MET A 1 7.27 0.99 -15.43
N THR A 2 6.65 -0.11 -15.86
CA THR A 2 5.81 -0.90 -14.95
C THR A 2 6.72 -1.78 -14.10
N ILE A 3 6.61 -1.66 -12.76
CA ILE A 3 7.38 -2.45 -11.80
C ILE A 3 7.07 -3.94 -11.97
N LYS A 4 8.08 -4.79 -11.77
CA LYS A 4 7.95 -6.25 -11.75
C LYS A 4 8.82 -6.86 -10.64
N THR A 5 8.61 -8.14 -10.35
CA THR A 5 9.51 -8.91 -9.48
C THR A 5 10.96 -8.82 -9.96
N GLY A 6 11.88 -8.62 -9.02
CA GLY A 6 13.31 -8.41 -9.23
C GLY A 6 13.73 -6.95 -9.41
N ASP A 7 12.78 -6.03 -9.65
CA ASP A 7 13.09 -4.62 -9.76
C ASP A 7 13.34 -3.99 -8.38
N LYS A 8 14.23 -2.99 -8.35
CA LYS A 8 14.43 -2.12 -7.19
C LYS A 8 13.37 -1.02 -7.18
N LEU A 9 12.79 -0.74 -6.02
CA LEU A 9 11.87 0.38 -5.85
C LEU A 9 12.58 1.71 -6.17
N PRO A 10 11.89 2.66 -6.82
CA PRO A 10 12.45 3.98 -7.06
C PRO A 10 12.58 4.76 -5.73
N ASP A 11 13.43 5.77 -5.73
CA ASP A 11 13.39 6.78 -4.67
C ASP A 11 12.02 7.47 -4.70
N ALA A 12 11.40 7.57 -3.53
CA ALA A 12 10.07 8.14 -3.38
C ALA A 12 9.89 8.71 -1.98
N SER A 13 9.13 9.79 -1.90
CA SER A 13 8.70 10.42 -0.65
C SER A 13 7.19 10.40 -0.59
N PHE A 14 6.67 9.99 0.57
CA PHE A 14 5.23 9.98 0.88
C PHE A 14 4.96 10.94 2.01
N SER A 15 3.69 11.24 2.24
CA SER A 15 3.27 11.97 3.45
C SER A 15 2.49 11.06 4.40
N ARG A 16 2.57 11.34 5.69
CA ARG A 16 1.62 10.81 6.69
C ARG A 16 1.34 11.88 7.74
N MET A 17 0.35 11.65 8.60
CA MET A 17 0.12 12.55 9.72
C MET A 17 0.97 12.14 10.91
N GLY A 18 1.94 12.98 11.29
CA GLY A 18 2.71 12.88 12.53
C GLY A 18 2.05 13.63 13.69
N ALA A 19 2.73 13.68 14.83
CA ALA A 19 2.21 14.33 16.04
C ALA A 19 2.02 15.85 15.89
N GLU A 20 2.86 16.50 15.09
CA GLU A 20 2.86 17.95 14.88
C GLU A 20 2.20 18.38 13.56
N GLY A 21 1.67 17.43 12.78
CA GLY A 21 1.06 17.66 11.48
C GLY A 21 1.59 16.74 10.38
N PRO A 22 1.31 17.04 9.10
CA PRO A 22 1.81 16.27 7.98
C PRO A 22 3.34 16.24 7.93
N GLU A 23 3.93 15.05 7.85
CA GLU A 23 5.36 14.83 7.74
C GLU A 23 5.69 14.01 6.48
N GLN A 24 6.90 14.22 5.94
CA GLN A 24 7.42 13.46 4.80
C GLN A 24 8.11 12.17 5.28
N VAL A 25 7.96 11.11 4.50
CA VAL A 25 8.51 9.78 4.77
C VAL A 25 9.17 9.25 3.52
N GLU A 26 10.49 9.10 3.57
CA GLU A 26 11.27 8.54 2.47
C GLU A 26 11.11 7.01 2.42
N LEU A 27 10.75 6.46 1.26
CA LEU A 27 10.54 5.01 1.07
C LEU A 27 11.78 4.19 1.43
N ALA A 28 12.98 4.72 1.12
CA ALA A 28 14.24 4.08 1.42
C ALA A 28 14.46 3.88 2.93
N SER A 29 13.93 4.78 3.78
CA SER A 29 14.01 4.64 5.24
C SER A 29 13.18 3.47 5.77
N LEU A 30 12.15 3.07 5.02
CA LEU A 30 11.28 1.96 5.39
C LEU A 30 11.74 0.61 4.80
N THR A 31 12.56 0.62 3.74
CA THR A 31 12.82 -0.58 2.93
C THR A 31 14.27 -1.05 2.95
N LYS A 32 15.24 -0.15 3.17
CA LYS A 32 16.67 -0.49 3.14
C LYS A 32 17.04 -1.42 4.29
N GLY A 33 17.63 -2.58 3.97
CA GLY A 33 18.00 -3.61 4.93
C GLY A 33 16.83 -4.26 5.66
N ARG A 34 15.60 -4.06 5.18
CA ARG A 34 14.36 -4.51 5.83
C ARG A 34 13.56 -5.40 4.89
N LYS A 35 12.69 -6.23 5.47
CA LYS A 35 11.68 -7.01 4.75
C LYS A 35 10.32 -6.40 5.05
N VAL A 36 9.68 -5.81 4.05
CA VAL A 36 8.39 -5.11 4.24
C VAL A 36 7.35 -5.58 3.25
N VAL A 37 6.10 -5.48 3.66
CA VAL A 37 4.95 -5.63 2.78
C VAL A 37 4.45 -4.24 2.40
N ILE A 38 4.21 -4.02 1.12
CA ILE A 38 3.54 -2.82 0.62
C ILE A 38 2.32 -3.25 -0.17
N PHE A 39 1.15 -2.76 0.20
CA PHE A 39 -0.07 -2.92 -0.59
C PHE A 39 -0.67 -1.56 -0.92
N ALA A 40 -1.27 -1.45 -2.09
CA ALA A 40 -1.89 -0.21 -2.54
C ALA A 40 -3.36 -0.39 -2.88
N VAL A 41 -4.09 0.72 -2.74
CA VAL A 41 -5.52 0.77 -2.96
C VAL A 41 -5.92 1.96 -3.86
N PRO A 42 -6.97 1.79 -4.69
CA PRO A 42 -7.56 2.86 -5.48
C PRO A 42 -7.96 4.12 -4.70
N GLY A 43 -8.40 3.97 -3.45
CA GLY A 43 -8.76 5.11 -2.63
C GLY A 43 -9.30 4.74 -1.27
N ALA A 44 -8.99 5.57 -0.29
CA ALA A 44 -9.61 5.55 1.03
C ALA A 44 -11.15 5.59 0.91
N PHE A 45 -11.84 4.91 1.83
CA PHE A 45 -13.31 4.80 1.91
C PHE A 45 -14.03 4.15 0.73
N THR A 46 -13.35 3.74 -0.34
CA THR A 46 -14.01 2.96 -1.41
C THR A 46 -14.35 1.54 -0.93
N PRO A 47 -15.46 0.91 -1.39
CA PRO A 47 -16.03 -0.28 -0.75
C PRO A 47 -15.05 -1.44 -0.60
N THR A 48 -14.39 -1.88 -1.68
CA THR A 48 -13.43 -3.00 -1.64
C THR A 48 -12.22 -2.68 -0.77
N CYS A 49 -11.74 -1.44 -0.81
CA CYS A 49 -10.57 -1.03 -0.01
C CYS A 49 -10.88 -1.02 1.48
N HIS A 50 -12.03 -0.46 1.85
CA HIS A 50 -12.46 -0.29 3.24
C HIS A 50 -12.91 -1.60 3.88
N SER A 51 -13.70 -2.41 3.18
CA SER A 51 -14.36 -3.58 3.80
C SER A 51 -13.67 -4.91 3.51
N ALA A 52 -12.75 -4.98 2.55
CA ALA A 52 -12.06 -6.23 2.19
C ALA A 52 -10.52 -6.11 2.27
N HIS A 53 -9.92 -5.20 1.51
CA HIS A 53 -8.47 -5.21 1.31
C HIS A 53 -7.68 -4.84 2.58
N VAL A 54 -7.97 -3.69 3.21
CA VAL A 54 -7.30 -3.34 4.49
C VAL A 54 -7.60 -4.38 5.58
N PRO A 55 -8.86 -4.82 5.80
CA PRO A 55 -9.15 -5.88 6.76
C PRO A 55 -8.40 -7.20 6.50
N SER A 56 -8.10 -7.55 5.24
CA SER A 56 -7.33 -8.75 4.91
C SER A 56 -5.91 -8.72 5.49
N PHE A 57 -5.25 -7.55 5.46
CA PHE A 57 -3.94 -7.37 6.08
C PHE A 57 -4.01 -7.30 7.60
N ILE A 58 -5.08 -6.74 8.17
CA ILE A 58 -5.29 -6.76 9.62
C ILE A 58 -5.40 -8.22 10.11
N ARG A 59 -6.24 -9.05 9.46
CA ARG A 59 -6.40 -10.47 9.84
C ARG A 59 -5.13 -11.29 9.66
N SER A 60 -4.36 -11.00 8.60
CA SER A 60 -3.16 -11.77 8.26
C SER A 60 -1.89 -11.25 8.94
N LYS A 61 -1.97 -10.11 9.64
CA LYS A 61 -0.81 -9.38 10.16
C LYS A 61 0.13 -10.28 10.94
N ASP A 62 -0.35 -10.97 11.98
CA ASP A 62 0.52 -11.73 12.87
C ASP A 62 1.27 -12.85 12.14
N ALA A 63 0.61 -13.51 11.19
CA ALA A 63 1.23 -14.56 10.37
C ALA A 63 2.24 -13.99 9.35
N ILE A 64 1.97 -12.80 8.80
CA ILE A 64 2.91 -12.07 7.95
C ILE A 64 4.15 -11.65 8.76
N MET A 65 3.96 -11.07 9.95
CA MET A 65 5.06 -10.67 10.82
C MET A 65 5.90 -11.88 11.27
N ALA A 66 5.28 -13.03 11.52
CA ALA A 66 5.96 -14.28 11.86
C ALA A 66 6.88 -14.81 10.74
N LYS A 67 6.72 -14.35 9.49
CA LYS A 67 7.63 -14.62 8.35
C LYS A 67 8.84 -13.69 8.33
N GLY A 68 9.05 -12.88 9.36
CA GLY A 68 10.16 -11.93 9.46
C GLY A 68 9.92 -10.62 8.71
N VAL A 69 8.65 -10.27 8.44
CA VAL A 69 8.28 -8.96 7.90
C VAL A 69 8.36 -7.93 9.04
N ASP A 70 9.06 -6.82 8.79
CA ASP A 70 9.26 -5.74 9.75
C ASP A 70 8.06 -4.78 9.80
N GLU A 71 7.34 -4.61 8.68
CA GLU A 71 6.27 -3.62 8.57
C GLU A 71 5.31 -3.94 7.41
N ILE A 72 4.03 -3.59 7.60
CA ILE A 72 2.99 -3.67 6.57
C ILE A 72 2.52 -2.24 6.27
N ILE A 73 2.66 -1.83 5.02
CA ILE A 73 2.46 -0.46 4.55
C ILE A 73 1.29 -0.42 3.55
N CYS A 74 0.30 0.41 3.81
CA CYS A 74 -0.79 0.73 2.90
C CYS A 74 -0.49 2.05 2.17
N VAL A 75 -0.51 2.05 0.84
CA VAL A 75 -0.36 3.25 -0.01
C VAL A 75 -1.67 3.60 -0.70
N SER A 76 -2.00 4.89 -0.76
CA SER A 76 -3.08 5.38 -1.64
C SER A 76 -2.80 6.78 -2.17
N VAL A 77 -3.39 7.09 -3.32
CA VAL A 77 -3.42 8.46 -3.89
C VAL A 77 -4.54 9.25 -3.22
N ASN A 78 -4.32 9.54 -1.95
CA ASN A 78 -5.10 10.41 -1.10
C ASN A 78 -4.13 11.29 -0.31
N ASP A 79 -4.60 12.42 0.22
CA ASP A 79 -3.80 13.27 1.12
C ASP A 79 -3.63 12.63 2.52
N PRO A 80 -2.64 13.06 3.33
CA PRO A 80 -2.37 12.46 4.63
C PRO A 80 -3.49 12.67 5.66
N PHE A 81 -4.34 13.69 5.51
CA PHE A 81 -5.46 13.92 6.42
C PHE A 81 -6.52 12.84 6.22
N VAL A 82 -6.87 12.56 4.96
CA VAL A 82 -7.78 11.47 4.59
C VAL A 82 -7.20 10.12 4.98
N MET A 83 -5.91 9.88 4.73
CA MET A 83 -5.28 8.60 5.11
C MET A 83 -5.28 8.37 6.62
N LYS A 84 -5.03 9.40 7.45
CA LYS A 84 -5.16 9.28 8.92
C LYS A 84 -6.58 8.91 9.33
N ALA A 85 -7.57 9.69 8.90
CA ALA A 85 -8.96 9.46 9.27
C ALA A 85 -9.45 8.07 8.80
N TRP A 86 -9.01 7.63 7.63
CA TRP A 86 -9.35 6.31 7.11
C TRP A 86 -8.67 5.16 7.88
N GLY A 87 -7.41 5.35 8.28
CA GLY A 87 -6.70 4.40 9.15
C GLY A 87 -7.38 4.21 10.50
N GLU A 88 -7.92 5.28 11.09
CA GLU A 88 -8.75 5.24 12.30
C GLU A 88 -10.08 4.51 12.03
N ALA A 89 -10.80 4.88 10.97
CA ALA A 89 -12.10 4.32 10.64
C ALA A 89 -12.07 2.82 10.30
N THR A 90 -10.95 2.32 9.76
CA THR A 90 -10.77 0.90 9.42
C THR A 90 -10.13 0.08 10.55
N GLY A 91 -9.64 0.73 11.60
CA GLY A 91 -8.83 0.09 12.65
C GLY A 91 -7.41 -0.26 12.21
N ALA A 92 -6.97 0.14 11.01
CA ALA A 92 -5.63 -0.18 10.51
C ALA A 92 -4.51 0.45 11.36
N GLY A 93 -4.73 1.69 11.83
CA GLY A 93 -3.76 2.37 12.71
C GLY A 93 -3.60 1.66 14.06
N GLU A 94 -4.71 1.25 14.69
CA GLU A 94 -4.69 0.47 15.93
C GLU A 94 -4.06 -0.92 15.73
N ALA A 95 -4.35 -1.54 14.58
CA ALA A 95 -3.71 -2.77 14.16
C ALA A 95 -2.22 -2.60 13.82
N GLY A 96 -1.66 -1.39 13.86
CA GLY A 96 -0.24 -1.14 13.61
C GLY A 96 0.19 -1.26 12.15
N LEU A 97 -0.73 -1.06 11.20
CA LEU A 97 -0.38 -0.86 9.79
C LEU A 97 0.05 0.59 9.58
N THR A 98 1.06 0.80 8.73
CA THR A 98 1.49 2.14 8.33
C THR A 98 0.69 2.59 7.12
N LEU A 99 0.07 3.77 7.19
CA LEU A 99 -0.69 4.36 6.08
C LEU A 99 0.08 5.54 5.49
N LEU A 100 0.42 5.44 4.21
CA LEU A 100 1.17 6.47 3.47
C LEU A 100 0.30 7.09 2.37
N ALA A 101 0.33 8.41 2.32
CA ALA A 101 -0.28 9.23 1.29
C ALA A 101 0.71 9.48 0.14
N ASP A 102 0.39 8.96 -1.03
CA ASP A 102 0.99 9.37 -2.31
C ASP A 102 0.12 10.47 -2.93
N GLY A 103 -0.02 11.60 -2.25
CA GLY A 103 -1.07 12.59 -2.56
C GLY A 103 -1.00 13.16 -3.99
N ALA A 104 0.19 13.19 -4.59
CA ALA A 104 0.39 13.62 -5.98
C ALA A 104 0.39 12.46 -7.00
N GLY A 105 0.30 11.21 -6.54
CA GLY A 105 0.39 10.00 -7.37
C GLY A 105 1.77 9.80 -8.01
N ALA A 106 2.81 10.47 -7.52
CA ALA A 106 4.12 10.52 -8.16
C ALA A 106 4.81 9.15 -8.09
N TYR A 107 4.75 8.50 -6.93
CA TYR A 107 5.26 7.14 -6.78
C TYR A 107 4.47 6.16 -7.64
N THR A 108 3.14 6.18 -7.49
CA THR A 108 2.20 5.31 -8.20
C THR A 108 2.42 5.36 -9.72
N LYS A 109 2.56 6.56 -10.28
CA LYS A 109 2.85 6.77 -11.70
C LYS A 109 4.24 6.29 -12.10
N THR A 110 5.25 6.52 -11.26
CA THR A 110 6.64 6.12 -11.53
C THR A 110 6.76 4.61 -11.71
N ILE A 111 6.07 3.84 -10.85
CA ILE A 111 6.04 2.38 -10.91
C ILE A 111 5.03 1.81 -11.92
N GLY A 112 4.34 2.68 -12.68
CA GLY A 112 3.36 2.29 -13.69
C GLY A 112 2.11 1.60 -13.13
N MET A 113 1.72 1.96 -11.91
CA MET A 113 0.53 1.45 -11.22
C MET A 113 -0.60 2.49 -11.17
N ASP A 114 -0.52 3.55 -11.96
CA ASP A 114 -1.62 4.51 -12.10
C ASP A 114 -2.76 3.96 -12.98
N PHE A 115 -3.98 4.40 -12.68
CA PHE A 115 -5.14 4.20 -13.53
C PHE A 115 -6.19 5.31 -13.33
N ASP A 116 -7.05 5.44 -14.33
CA ASP A 116 -8.24 6.30 -14.30
C ASP A 116 -9.53 5.45 -14.39
N ALA A 117 -10.55 5.87 -13.66
CA ALA A 117 -11.94 5.46 -13.85
C ALA A 117 -12.87 6.68 -13.72
N PRO A 118 -12.92 7.55 -14.75
CA PRO A 118 -13.68 8.80 -14.72
C PRO A 118 -15.18 8.66 -14.37
N PRO A 119 -15.92 7.62 -14.81
CA PRO A 119 -17.35 7.46 -14.47
C PRO A 119 -17.64 7.38 -12.96
N VAL A 120 -16.65 6.99 -12.16
CA VAL A 120 -16.74 6.91 -10.69
C VAL A 120 -15.87 7.95 -9.99
N GLY A 121 -15.36 8.95 -10.72
CA GLY A 121 -14.60 10.07 -10.17
C GLY A 121 -13.18 9.72 -9.70
N LEU A 122 -12.63 8.58 -10.12
CA LEU A 122 -11.27 8.17 -9.77
C LEU A 122 -10.31 8.58 -10.89
N ILE A 123 -9.43 9.54 -10.63
CA ILE A 123 -8.42 10.02 -11.57
C ILE A 123 -7.05 9.93 -10.90
N GLY A 124 -6.06 9.43 -11.64
CA GLY A 124 -4.67 9.29 -11.20
C GLY A 124 -4.52 8.39 -9.97
N ARG A 125 -5.36 7.36 -9.83
CA ARG A 125 -5.37 6.50 -8.64
C ARG A 125 -4.41 5.32 -8.77
N SER A 126 -4.09 4.70 -7.64
CA SER A 126 -3.26 3.49 -7.62
C SER A 126 -4.09 2.24 -7.93
N LYS A 127 -3.63 1.42 -8.87
CA LYS A 127 -4.13 0.05 -9.05
C LYS A 127 -4.06 -0.69 -7.72
N ARG A 128 -4.89 -1.71 -7.57
CA ARG A 128 -4.80 -2.59 -6.40
C ARG A 128 -3.68 -3.60 -6.61
N TYR A 129 -2.74 -3.62 -5.69
CA TYR A 129 -1.66 -4.61 -5.67
C TYR A 129 -1.15 -4.84 -4.26
N ALA A 130 -0.41 -5.92 -4.08
CA ALA A 130 0.40 -6.20 -2.90
C ALA A 130 1.76 -6.75 -3.32
N MET A 131 2.80 -6.36 -2.60
CA MET A 131 4.17 -6.80 -2.85
C MET A 131 4.93 -7.08 -1.56
N LEU A 132 5.81 -8.07 -1.65
CA LEU A 132 6.87 -8.29 -0.68
C LEU A 132 8.15 -7.63 -1.20
N VAL A 133 8.82 -6.89 -0.32
CA VAL A 133 10.01 -6.11 -0.65
C VAL A 133 11.12 -6.44 0.33
N GLU A 134 12.28 -6.82 -0.17
CA GLU A 134 13.46 -7.18 0.61
C GLU A 134 14.64 -6.30 0.18
N ASP A 135 15.15 -5.48 1.11
CA ASP A 135 16.20 -4.47 0.85
C ASP A 135 15.87 -3.55 -0.36
N GLY A 136 14.61 -3.13 -0.43
CA GLY A 136 14.10 -2.30 -1.52
C GLY A 136 13.93 -3.01 -2.87
N VAL A 137 14.13 -4.33 -2.95
CA VAL A 137 13.89 -5.14 -4.16
C VAL A 137 12.57 -5.89 -4.03
N VAL A 138 11.74 -5.84 -5.06
CA VAL A 138 10.44 -6.53 -5.10
C VAL A 138 10.67 -8.03 -5.28
N SER A 139 10.35 -8.86 -4.28
CA SER A 139 10.48 -10.32 -4.35
C SER A 139 9.17 -11.03 -4.71
N VAL A 140 8.02 -10.43 -4.38
CA VAL A 140 6.68 -10.88 -4.80
C VAL A 140 5.88 -9.67 -5.26
N LEU A 141 5.11 -9.81 -6.35
CA LEU A 141 4.21 -8.76 -6.83
C LEU A 141 2.90 -9.38 -7.32
N ASN A 142 1.82 -9.07 -6.63
CA ASN A 142 0.46 -9.49 -6.97
C ASN A 142 -0.36 -8.25 -7.36
N VAL A 143 -0.68 -8.12 -8.65
CA VAL A 143 -1.47 -7.01 -9.18
C VAL A 143 -2.85 -7.52 -9.56
N GLU A 144 -3.89 -6.81 -9.15
CA GLU A 144 -5.25 -7.14 -9.57
C GLU A 144 -5.49 -6.71 -11.02
N GLU A 145 -6.24 -7.52 -11.76
CA GLU A 145 -6.73 -7.18 -13.10
C GLU A 145 -7.75 -6.03 -13.08
N SER A 146 -8.48 -5.87 -11.96
CA SER A 146 -9.52 -4.85 -11.82
C SER A 146 -9.42 -4.09 -10.49
N PRO A 147 -9.65 -2.77 -10.47
CA PRO A 147 -9.70 -1.99 -9.23
C PRO A 147 -10.75 -2.50 -8.23
N GLY A 148 -11.78 -3.20 -8.69
CA GLY A 148 -12.88 -3.70 -7.86
C GLY A 148 -12.62 -5.06 -7.20
N THR A 149 -11.64 -5.83 -7.69
CA THR A 149 -11.32 -7.17 -7.17
C THR A 149 -10.33 -7.07 -6.01
N CYS A 150 -10.34 -8.07 -5.13
CA CYS A 150 -9.38 -8.22 -4.04
C CYS A 150 -9.23 -9.72 -3.78
N GLU A 151 -8.34 -10.33 -4.54
CA GLU A 151 -8.09 -11.78 -4.52
C GLU A 151 -6.58 -11.99 -4.36
N VAL A 152 -5.80 -11.78 -5.42
CA VAL A 152 -4.35 -12.00 -5.41
C VAL A 152 -3.61 -10.99 -4.53
N SER A 153 -4.16 -9.78 -4.38
CA SER A 153 -3.58 -8.73 -3.54
C SER A 153 -3.97 -8.83 -2.05
N ALA A 154 -4.91 -9.70 -1.70
CA ALA A 154 -5.35 -9.86 -0.30
C ALA A 154 -4.20 -10.32 0.60
N GLY A 155 -4.25 -9.96 1.89
CA GLY A 155 -3.23 -10.30 2.87
C GLY A 155 -2.98 -11.81 2.98
N GLU A 156 -4.05 -12.62 2.94
CA GLU A 156 -3.95 -14.08 2.98
C GLU A 156 -3.28 -14.64 1.71
N ALA A 157 -3.57 -14.05 0.54
CA ALA A 157 -2.98 -14.46 -0.73
C ALA A 157 -1.50 -14.07 -0.83
N LEU A 158 -1.13 -12.87 -0.37
CA LEU A 158 0.26 -12.46 -0.29
C LEU A 158 1.01 -13.38 0.67
N LEU A 159 0.49 -13.64 1.87
CA LEU A 159 1.10 -14.55 2.86
C LEU A 159 1.38 -15.95 2.27
N ALA A 160 0.45 -16.49 1.48
CA ALA A 160 0.63 -17.78 0.82
C ALA A 160 1.76 -17.77 -0.24
N ALA A 161 2.09 -16.59 -0.78
CA ALA A 161 3.15 -16.40 -1.77
C ALA A 161 4.53 -16.05 -1.16
N MET A 162 4.65 -15.88 0.17
CA MET A 162 5.89 -15.52 0.89
C MET A 162 6.76 -16.69 1.35
#